data_AF-A0A3D2F3A5-F1
#
_entry.id   AF-A0A3D2F3A5-F1
#
_cell.length_a   1.000
_cell.length_b   1.000
_cell.length_c   1.000
_cell.angle_alpha   90.00
_cell.angle_beta   90.00
_cell.angle_gamma   90.00
#
_symmetry.space_group_name_H-M   'P 1'
#
loop_
_entity.id
_entity.type
_entity.pdbx_description
1 polymer ?
#
loop_
_entity_poly.entity_id
_entity_poly.type
_entity_poly.pdbx_seq_one_letter_code
_entity_poly.pdbx_strand_id
1 'polypeptide(L)'
;MRRKIISATLIALGYLLSPLSWWNDLLVNIPLAYLGGSLFGLLDQRLFFPGMVVSYWLTNLLGFALMHFGWLNLKKDSPIGRKEILQNVFFSLAYTLLMVFLVSFGVLKFPGEYLGK
;
A
#
# COMPACT_ATOMS: atom_id res chain seq x y z
N MET A 1 8.15 27.39 -3.39
CA MET A 1 8.11 26.82 -2.02
C MET A 1 6.81 26.06 -1.73
N ARG A 2 5.63 26.67 -1.92
CA ARG A 2 4.31 26.02 -1.70
C ARG A 2 4.16 24.63 -2.33
N ARG A 3 4.56 24.44 -3.59
CA ARG A 3 4.50 23.14 -4.30
C ARG A 3 5.32 22.04 -3.60
N LYS A 4 6.55 22.34 -3.17
CA LYS A 4 7.42 21.38 -2.47
C LYS A 4 6.83 20.97 -1.12
N ILE A 5 6.22 21.91 -0.40
CA ILE A 5 5.55 21.65 0.89
C ILE A 5 4.33 20.75 0.68
N ILE A 6 3.48 21.05 -0.30
CA ILE A 6 2.31 20.23 -0.64
C ILE A 6 2.75 18.81 -1.02
N SER A 7 3.74 18.68 -1.90
CA SER A 7 4.29 17.38 -2.27
C SER A 7 4.85 16.60 -1.08
N ALA A 8 5.64 17.25 -0.22
CA ALA A 8 6.18 16.60 0.98
C ALA A 8 5.06 16.15 1.92
N THR A 9 4.00 16.95 2.07
CA THR A 9 2.84 16.61 2.89
C THR A 9 2.09 15.41 2.30
N LEU A 10 1.85 15.39 0.98
CA LEU A 10 1.20 14.26 0.30
C LEU A 10 2.02 12.97 0.43
N ILE A 11 3.34 13.04 0.28
CA ILE A 11 4.23 11.89 0.46
C ILE A 11 4.22 11.42 1.91
N ALA A 12 4.28 12.33 2.89
CA ALA A 12 4.24 11.99 4.30
C ALA A 12 2.90 11.33 4.70
N LEU A 13 1.77 11.94 4.33
CA LEU A 13 0.44 11.38 4.57
C LEU A 13 0.25 10.04 3.86
N GLY A 14 0.73 9.94 2.62
CA GLY A 14 0.69 8.71 1.87
C GLY A 14 1.52 7.60 2.52
N TYR A 15 2.73 7.91 3.00
CA TYR A 15 3.58 6.97 3.72
C TYR A 15 2.91 6.48 5.00
N LEU A 16 2.32 7.40 5.77
CA LEU A 16 1.56 7.11 7.01
C LEU A 16 0.36 6.20 6.78
N LEU A 17 -0.30 6.28 5.62
CA LEU A 17 -1.46 5.47 5.24
C LEU A 17 -1.10 4.19 4.48
N SER A 18 0.13 4.08 3.96
CA SER A 18 0.57 2.95 3.15
C SER A 18 1.17 1.82 4.00
N PRO A 19 1.18 0.59 3.47
CA PRO A 19 1.78 -0.56 4.15
C PRO A 19 3.32 -0.51 4.14
N LEU A 20 3.93 0.54 3.56
CA LEU A 20 5.39 0.76 3.63
C LEU A 20 5.86 1.17 5.03
N SER A 21 4.94 1.61 5.88
CA SER A 21 5.17 1.89 7.29
C SER A 21 4.90 0.63 8.10
N TRP A 22 5.93 0.03 8.70
CA TRP A 22 5.79 -1.23 9.45
C TRP A 22 4.81 -1.19 10.64
N TRP A 23 4.46 0.00 11.13
CA TRP A 23 3.50 0.23 12.21
C TRP A 23 2.12 0.72 11.74
N ASN A 24 1.95 1.02 10.44
CA ASN A 24 0.73 1.62 9.88
C ASN A 24 -0.49 0.72 10.08
N ASP A 25 -0.34 -0.60 9.91
CA ASP A 25 -1.48 -1.50 10.05
C ASP A 25 -2.08 -1.45 11.45
N LEU A 26 -1.24 -1.50 12.48
CA LEU A 26 -1.69 -1.51 13.87
C LEU A 26 -2.31 -0.17 14.31
N LEU A 27 -1.67 0.96 13.97
CA LEU A 27 -2.04 2.27 14.54
C LEU A 27 -2.96 3.09 13.63
N VAL A 28 -3.02 2.80 12.33
CA VAL A 28 -3.71 3.64 11.34
C VAL A 28 -4.75 2.84 10.57
N ASN A 29 -4.33 1.82 9.82
CA ASN A 29 -5.26 1.13 8.92
C ASN A 29 -6.30 0.32 9.67
N ILE A 30 -5.96 -0.45 10.72
CA ILE A 30 -6.96 -1.23 11.47
C ILE A 30 -7.98 -0.29 12.16
N PRO A 31 -7.57 0.78 12.87
CA PRO A 31 -8.54 1.74 13.41
C PRO A 31 -9.43 2.39 12.34
N LEU A 32 -8.86 2.85 11.23
CA LEU A 32 -9.65 3.44 10.13
C LEU A 32 -10.56 2.41 9.45
N ALA A 33 -10.09 1.18 9.27
CA ALA A 33 -10.87 0.09 8.73
C ALA A 33 -12.03 -0.27 9.66
N TYR A 34 -11.79 -0.30 10.98
CA TYR A 34 -12.85 -0.54 11.97
C TYR A 34 -13.91 0.56 11.93
N LEU A 35 -13.49 1.84 11.84
CA LEU A 35 -14.42 2.96 11.67
C LEU A 35 -15.24 2.80 10.39
N GLY A 36 -14.59 2.50 9.26
CA GLY A 36 -15.26 2.27 7.99
C GLY A 36 -16.22 1.08 8.03
N GLY A 37 -15.78 -0.06 8.55
CA GLY A 37 -16.60 -1.24 8.77
C GLY A 37 -17.79 -0.96 9.71
N SER A 38 -17.59 -0.14 10.74
CA SER A 38 -18.67 0.29 11.63
C SER A 38 -19.74 1.08 10.87
N LEU A 39 -19.37 1.96 9.94
CA LEU A 39 -20.34 2.68 9.09
C LEU A 39 -21.19 1.72 8.23
N PHE A 40 -20.58 0.69 7.65
CA PHE A 40 -21.32 -0.35 6.93
C PHE A 40 -22.17 -1.22 7.88
N GLY A 41 -21.65 -1.49 9.08
CA GLY A 41 -22.34 -2.24 10.13
C GLY A 41 -23.60 -1.57 10.66
N LEU A 42 -23.69 -0.22 10.56
CA LEU A 42 -24.92 0.52 10.87
C LEU A 42 -26.06 0.23 9.89
N LEU A 43 -25.74 -0.16 8.65
CA LEU A 43 -26.73 -0.54 7.63
C LEU A 43 -27.16 -2.00 7.82
N ASP A 44 -26.19 -2.90 7.98
CA ASP A 44 -26.40 -4.32 8.29
C ASP A 44 -25.15 -4.85 8.99
N GLN A 45 -25.33 -5.53 10.13
CA GLN A 45 -24.23 -6.13 10.90
C GLN A 45 -23.39 -7.10 10.06
N ARG A 46 -23.97 -7.78 9.06
CA ARG A 46 -23.26 -8.68 8.14
C ARG A 46 -22.28 -7.94 7.23
N LEU A 47 -22.52 -6.66 6.97
CA LEU A 47 -21.65 -5.81 6.16
C LEU A 47 -20.48 -5.23 6.95
N PHE A 48 -20.43 -5.38 8.28
CA PHE A 48 -19.33 -4.89 9.10
C PHE A 48 -17.97 -5.43 8.63
N PHE A 49 -17.84 -6.75 8.53
CA PHE A 49 -16.57 -7.38 8.17
C PHE A 49 -16.16 -7.10 6.71
N PRO A 50 -17.04 -7.28 5.70
CA PRO A 50 -16.75 -6.85 4.33
C PRO A 50 -16.41 -5.37 4.23
N GLY A 51 -17.13 -4.52 4.97
CA GLY A 51 -16.88 -3.08 5.04
C GLY A 51 -15.50 -2.76 5.61
N MET A 52 -15.08 -3.44 6.68
CA MET A 52 -13.75 -3.31 7.26
C MET A 52 -12.66 -3.68 6.26
N VAL A 53 -12.82 -4.80 5.54
CA VAL A 53 -11.86 -5.23 4.50
C VAL A 53 -11.77 -4.20 3.37
N VAL A 54 -12.92 -3.73 2.87
CA VAL A 54 -12.96 -2.71 1.81
C VAL A 54 -12.33 -1.41 2.28
N SER A 55 -12.65 -0.94 3.48
CA SER A 55 -12.06 0.26 4.06
C SER A 55 -10.55 0.13 4.24
N TYR A 56 -10.05 -1.02 4.69
CA TYR A 56 -8.62 -1.32 4.80
C TYR A 56 -7.91 -1.29 3.43
N TRP A 57 -8.52 -1.85 2.38
CA TRP A 57 -7.95 -1.77 1.03
C TRP A 57 -7.96 -0.34 0.50
N LEU A 58 -9.03 0.42 0.77
CA LEU A 58 -9.14 1.81 0.36
C LEU A 58 -8.09 2.69 1.05
N THR A 59 -7.84 2.53 2.36
CA THR A 59 -6.81 3.33 3.05
C THR A 59 -5.42 3.05 2.49
N ASN A 60 -5.11 1.78 2.21
CA ASN A 60 -3.85 1.40 1.56
C ASN A 60 -3.71 1.98 0.14
N LEU A 61 -4.76 1.86 -0.67
CA LEU A 61 -4.78 2.39 -2.04
C LEU A 61 -4.64 3.92 -2.04
N LEU A 62 -5.33 4.61 -1.11
CA LEU A 62 -5.19 6.04 -0.89
C LEU A 62 -3.77 6.40 -0.47
N GLY A 63 -3.13 5.63 0.42
CA GLY A 63 -1.75 5.82 0.83
C GLY A 63 -0.79 5.83 -0.37
N PHE A 64 -0.88 4.80 -1.22
CA PHE A 64 -0.09 4.74 -2.46
C PHE A 64 -0.41 5.88 -3.44
N ALA A 65 -1.69 6.21 -3.63
CA ALA A 65 -2.10 7.30 -4.52
C ALA A 65 -1.56 8.66 -4.06
N LEU A 66 -1.63 8.97 -2.75
CA LEU A 66 -1.10 10.20 -2.17
C LEU A 66 0.41 10.32 -2.37
N MET A 67 1.17 9.24 -2.11
CA MET A 67 2.61 9.23 -2.39
C MET A 67 2.91 9.43 -3.87
N HIS A 68 2.18 8.74 -4.75
CA HIS A 68 2.36 8.85 -6.19
C HIS A 68 2.09 10.26 -6.70
N PHE A 69 0.98 10.88 -6.29
CA PHE A 69 0.66 12.27 -6.65
C PHE A 69 1.63 13.28 -6.05
N GLY A 70 2.08 13.05 -4.81
CA GLY A 70 3.11 13.87 -4.18
C GLY A 70 4.43 13.85 -4.97
N TRP A 71 4.85 12.66 -5.41
CA TRP A 71 6.03 12.44 -6.25
C TRP A 71 5.88 13.06 -7.65
N LEU A 72 4.76 12.84 -8.34
CA LEU A 72 4.50 13.43 -9.66
C LEU A 72 4.53 14.96 -9.61
N ASN A 73 4.00 15.57 -8.54
CA ASN A 73 4.05 17.02 -8.35
C ASN A 73 5.48 17.57 -8.15
N LEU A 74 6.42 16.75 -7.63
CA LEU A 74 7.84 17.11 -7.58
C LEU A 74 8.50 16.95 -8.95
N LYS A 75 8.13 15.89 -9.68
CA LYS A 75 8.73 15.49 -10.96
C LYS A 75 8.27 16.24 -12.18
N LYS A 76 7.23 17.09 -12.07
CA LYS A 76 6.56 17.75 -13.20
C LYS A 76 7.48 18.52 -14.16
N ASP A 77 8.73 18.80 -13.76
CA ASP A 77 9.75 19.49 -14.56
C ASP A 77 10.88 18.56 -15.09
N SER A 78 10.77 17.23 -14.96
CA SER A 78 11.84 16.29 -15.34
C SER A 78 11.28 15.07 -16.09
N PRO A 79 11.67 14.85 -17.36
CA PRO A 79 11.28 13.64 -18.09
C PRO A 79 11.81 12.39 -17.38
N ILE A 80 11.03 11.31 -17.42
CA ILE A 80 11.45 10.01 -16.87
C ILE A 80 12.71 9.57 -17.61
N GLY A 81 13.84 9.54 -16.92
CA GLY A 81 15.12 9.20 -17.51
C GLY A 81 15.24 7.70 -17.80
N ARG A 82 15.98 7.32 -18.86
CA ARG A 82 16.26 5.92 -19.21
C ARG A 82 16.81 5.10 -18.03
N LYS A 83 17.64 5.72 -17.19
CA LYS A 83 18.20 5.12 -15.97
C LYS A 83 17.12 4.71 -14.97
N GLU A 84 16.09 5.52 -14.83
CA GLU A 84 15.01 5.28 -13.87
C GLU A 84 14.07 4.17 -14.34
N ILE A 85 13.82 4.09 -15.65
CA ILE A 85 13.11 2.97 -16.27
C ILE A 85 13.90 1.67 -16.05
N LEU A 86 15.21 1.69 -16.34
CA LEU A 86 16.08 0.53 -16.12
C LEU A 86 16.10 0.09 -14.64
N GLN A 87 16.16 1.03 -13.71
CA GLN A 87 16.09 0.72 -12.28
C GLN A 87 14.75 0.09 -11.90
N ASN A 88 13.63 0.66 -12.34
CA ASN A 88 12.30 0.10 -12.05
C ASN A 88 12.14 -1.32 -12.61
N VAL A 89 12.61 -1.55 -13.84
CA VAL A 89 12.61 -2.87 -14.47
C VAL A 89 13.52 -3.84 -13.70
N PHE A 90 14.71 -3.41 -13.31
CA PHE A 90 15.63 -4.24 -12.53
C PHE A 90 15.03 -4.62 -11.17
N PHE A 91 14.46 -3.67 -10.43
CA PHE A 91 13.86 -3.94 -9.12
C PHE A 91 12.63 -4.85 -9.24
N SER A 92 11.78 -4.68 -10.25
CA SER A 92 10.63 -5.56 -10.46
C SER A 92 11.04 -6.98 -10.83
N LEU A 93 12.05 -7.14 -11.71
CA LEU A 93 12.64 -8.44 -12.03
C LEU A 93 13.29 -9.10 -10.82
N ALA A 94 14.10 -8.35 -10.07
CA ALA A 94 14.77 -8.86 -8.88
C ALA A 94 13.77 -9.31 -7.81
N TYR A 95 12.72 -8.51 -7.55
CA TYR A 95 11.64 -8.88 -6.65
C TYR A 95 10.91 -10.14 -7.13
N THR A 96 10.60 -10.22 -8.42
CA THR A 96 9.91 -11.39 -9.00
C THR A 96 10.76 -12.66 -8.85
N LEU A 97 12.06 -12.59 -9.16
CA LEU A 97 12.98 -13.71 -9.01
C LEU A 97 13.14 -14.12 -7.55
N LEU A 98 13.23 -13.15 -6.62
CA LEU A 98 13.27 -13.42 -5.19
C LEU A 98 12.01 -14.16 -4.73
N MET A 99 10.83 -13.72 -5.15
CA MET A 99 9.57 -14.38 -4.81
C MET A 99 9.50 -15.80 -5.36
N VAL A 100 9.88 -16.01 -6.63
CA VAL A 100 9.96 -17.36 -7.23
C VAL A 100 10.92 -18.24 -6.43
N PHE A 101 12.11 -17.74 -6.09
CA PHE A 101 13.09 -18.46 -5.28
C PHE A 101 12.51 -18.85 -3.90
N LEU A 102 11.91 -17.90 -3.18
CA LEU A 102 11.33 -18.15 -1.85
C LEU A 102 10.19 -19.17 -1.88
N VAL A 103 9.37 -19.16 -2.94
CA VAL A 103 8.30 -20.15 -3.15
C VAL A 103 8.89 -21.52 -3.49
N SER A 104 9.85 -21.59 -4.41
CA SER A 104 10.49 -22.86 -4.81
C SER A 104 11.25 -23.54 -3.66
N PHE A 105 11.82 -22.78 -2.73
CA PHE A 105 12.47 -23.31 -1.52
C PHE A 105 11.49 -23.60 -0.37
N GLY A 106 10.17 -23.40 -0.58
CA GLY A 106 9.14 -23.68 0.43
C GLY A 106 9.20 -22.76 1.66
N VAL A 107 9.95 -21.66 1.57
CA VAL A 107 9.98 -20.60 2.60
C VAL A 107 8.67 -19.84 2.58
N LEU A 108 8.12 -19.60 1.38
CA LEU A 108 6.78 -19.05 1.19
C LEU A 108 5.84 -20.17 0.72
N LYS A 109 5.00 -20.66 1.63
CA LYS A 109 3.91 -21.59 1.32
C LYS A 109 2.60 -20.85 1.11
N PHE A 110 1.64 -21.53 0.46
CA PHE A 110 0.28 -21.02 0.39
C PHE A 110 -0.32 -20.90 1.80
N PRO A 111 -1.09 -19.83 2.11
CA PRO A 111 -1.71 -19.66 3.43
C PRO A 111 -2.52 -20.88 3.90
N GLY A 112 -3.13 -21.64 2.97
CA GLY A 112 -3.86 -22.87 3.29
C GLY A 112 -2.97 -24.01 3.81
N GLU A 113 -1.73 -24.10 3.33
CA GLU A 113 -0.78 -25.15 3.75
C GLU A 113 -0.27 -24.92 5.18
N TYR A 114 -0.25 -23.67 5.66
CA TYR A 114 0.07 -23.36 7.05
C TYR A 114 -1.07 -23.71 8.02
N LEU A 115 -2.30 -23.83 7.52
CA LEU A 115 -3.50 -24.13 8.30
C LEU A 115 -3.87 -25.62 8.29
N GLY A 116 -3.00 -26.49 7.74
CA GLY A 116 -3.14 -27.95 7.84
C GLY A 116 -4.31 -28.54 7.07
N LYS A 117 -4.65 -27.98 5.89
CA LYS A 117 -5.47 -28.66 4.88
C LYS A 117 -4.62 -29.09 3.69
#